data_AF-A0A969EQE3-F1
#
_entry.id   AF-A0A969EQE3-F1
#
_cell.length_a   1.000
_cell.length_b   1.000
_cell.length_c   1.000
_cell.angle_alpha   90.00
_cell.angle_beta   90.00
_cell.angle_gamma   90.00
#
_symmetry.space_group_name_H-M   'P 1'
#
loop_
_entity.id
_entity.type
_entity.pdbx_description
1 polymer ?
#
loop_
_entity_poly.entity_id
_entity_poly.type
_entity_poly.pdbx_seq_one_letter_code
_entity_poly.pdbx_strand_id
1 'polypeptide(L)' 'MNALRTLLGIPSEVTPVGVIPIGHPAPDKRSPSLKRGRKAQVDVVHWGAW' A
#
# COMPACT_ATOMS: atom_id res chain seq x y z
N MET A 1 -11.44 7.79 4.03
CA MET A 1 -11.31 8.31 2.66
C MET A 1 -11.87 9.72 2.47
N ASN A 2 -12.99 10.10 3.10
CA ASN A 2 -13.65 11.38 2.82
C ASN A 2 -12.80 12.61 3.23
N ALA A 3 -12.16 12.57 4.40
CA ALA A 3 -11.33 13.68 4.90
C ALA A 3 -10.19 14.09 3.94
N LEU A 4 -9.54 13.12 3.29
CA LEU A 4 -8.48 13.40 2.31
C LEU A 4 -9.02 14.14 1.07
N ARG A 5 -10.19 13.71 0.57
CA ARG A 5 -10.83 14.33 -0.58
C ARG A 5 -11.21 15.77 -0.29
N THR A 6 -11.81 16.03 0.87
CA THR A 6 -12.16 17.38 1.31
C THR A 6 -10.93 18.26 1.50
N LEU A 7 -9.89 17.75 2.18
CA LEU A 7 -8.68 18.51 2.49
C LEU A 7 -7.93 18.98 1.24
N LEU A 8 -7.84 18.12 0.22
CA LEU A 8 -7.06 18.38 -0.99
C LEU A 8 -7.93 18.80 -2.19
N GLY A 9 -9.25 18.94 -2.00
CA GLY A 9 -10.18 19.32 -3.06
C GLY A 9 -10.26 18.30 -4.20
N ILE A 10 -10.19 17.00 -3.89
CA ILE A 10 -10.17 15.94 -4.92
C ILE A 10 -11.57 15.78 -5.52
N PRO A 11 -11.74 15.94 -6.85
CA PRO A 11 -13.02 15.74 -7.53
C PRO A 11 -13.57 14.32 -7.34
N SER A 12 -14.89 14.16 -7.50
CA SER A 12 -15.57 12.89 -7.22
C SER A 12 -15.21 11.81 -8.24
N GLU A 13 -14.94 12.21 -9.48
CA GLU A 13 -14.50 11.38 -10.60
C GLU A 13 -13.06 10.87 -10.46
N VAL A 14 -12.26 11.46 -9.58
CA VAL A 14 -10.86 11.05 -9.34
C VAL A 14 -10.80 10.09 -8.15
N THR A 15 -10.09 8.98 -8.30
CA THR A 15 -9.90 8.01 -7.20
C THR A 15 -8.48 8.08 -6.64
N PRO A 16 -8.31 8.46 -5.35
CA PRO A 16 -7.01 8.38 -4.68
C PRO A 16 -6.55 6.93 -4.54
N VAL A 17 -5.35 6.61 -5.03
CA VAL A 17 -4.78 5.25 -5.00
C VAL A 17 -3.93 5.02 -3.75
N GLY A 18 -3.19 6.03 -3.30
CA GLY A 18 -2.30 5.90 -2.15
C GLY A 18 -1.60 7.21 -1.81
N VAL A 19 -0.80 7.18 -0.74
CA VAL A 19 0.04 8.29 -0.27
C VAL A 19 1.46 7.76 -0.18
N ILE A 20 2.41 8.53 -0.73
CA ILE A 20 3.84 8.19 -0.69
C ILE A 20 4.53 9.24 0.20
N PRO A 21 4.92 8.88 1.43
CA PRO A 21 5.73 9.77 2.26
C PRO A 21 7.17 9.81 1.71
N ILE A 22 7.71 11.02 1.57
CA ILE A 22 9.08 11.27 1.11
C ILE A 22 9.78 12.14 2.15
N GLY A 23 11.02 11.80 2.51
CA GLY A 23 11.81 12.54 3.48
C GLY A 23 13.10 11.82 3.86
N HIS A 24 13.75 12.28 4.92
CA HIS A 24 14.93 11.61 5.47
C HIS A 24 14.55 10.36 6.27
N PRO A 25 15.39 9.31 6.26
CA PRO A 25 15.11 8.09 7.01
C PRO A 25 15.06 8.36 8.51
N ALA A 26 14.04 7.83 9.18
CA ALA A 26 14.02 7.69 10.63
C ALA A 26 14.94 6.52 11.07
N PRO A 27 15.27 6.39 12.37
CA PRO A 27 15.95 5.19 12.87
C PRO A 27 15.21 3.92 12.44
N ASP A 28 15.98 2.91 12.03
CA ASP A 28 15.39 1.68 11.50
C ASP A 28 14.55 0.96 12.54
N LYS A 29 13.34 0.56 12.14
CA LYS A 29 12.38 -0.17 12.96
C LYS A 29 11.65 -1.15 12.06
N ARG A 30 11.68 -2.44 12.43
CA ARG A 30 10.93 -3.46 11.69
C ARG A 30 9.46 -3.09 11.59
N SER A 31 8.96 -2.98 10.36
CA SER A 31 7.55 -2.70 10.12
C SER A 31 6.67 -3.80 10.74
N PRO A 32 5.59 -3.46 11.46
CA PRO A 32 4.60 -4.44 11.95
C PRO A 32 4.05 -5.33 10.82
N SER A 33 4.00 -4.83 9.58
CA SER A 33 3.53 -5.60 8.42
C SER A 33 4.38 -6.82 8.11
N LEU A 34 5.65 -6.84 8.52
CA LEU A 34 6.55 -7.97 8.32
C LEU A 34 6.12 -9.21 9.11
N LYS A 35 5.31 -9.05 10.17
CA LYS A 35 4.74 -10.17 10.94
C LYS A 35 3.83 -11.07 10.09
N ARG A 36 3.29 -10.58 8.98
CA ARG A 36 2.46 -11.37 8.07
C ARG A 36 3.25 -12.44 7.30
N GLY A 37 4.57 -12.33 7.24
CA GLY A 37 5.40 -13.20 6.41
C GLY A 37 5.21 -12.96 4.92
N ARG A 38 6.03 -13.64 4.11
CA ARG A 38 5.90 -13.71 2.65
C ARG A 38 5.13 -14.99 2.31
N LYS A 39 4.14 -14.91 1.40
CA LYS A 39 3.50 -16.11 0.84
C LYS A 39 4.52 -16.95 0.08
N ALA A 40 4.42 -18.28 0.14
CA ALA A 40 5.30 -19.14 -0.64
C ALA A 40 4.99 -18.94 -2.14
N GLN A 41 5.98 -19.18 -3.00
CA GLN A 41 5.80 -18.98 -4.44
C GLN A 41 4.69 -19.86 -5.01
N VAL A 42 4.57 -21.10 -4.50
CA VAL A 42 3.52 -22.05 -4.88
C VAL A 42 2.10 -21.55 -4.56
N ASP A 43 1.96 -20.61 -3.63
CA ASP A 43 0.66 -20.05 -3.23
C ASP A 43 0.19 -18.91 -4.15
N VAL A 44 1.08 -18.38 -5.02
CA VAL A 44 0.82 -17.15 -5.79
C VAL A 44 1.20 -17.26 -7.27
N VAL A 45 1.91 -18.31 -7.67
CA VAL A 45 2.30 -18.55 -9.06
C VAL A 45 1.52 -19.74 -9.59
N HIS A 46 0.80 -19.51 -10.69
CA HIS A 46 -0.01 -20.53 -11.35
C HIS A 46 0.47 -20.72 -12.79
N TRP A 47 0.59 -21.98 -13.25
CA TRP A 47 1.07 -22.34 -14.58
C TRP A 47 -0.03 -23.05 -15.37
N GLY A 48 -0.39 -22.53 -16.55
CA GLY A 48 -1.35 -23.16 -17.47
C GLY A 48 -2.83 -22.99 -17.08
N ALA A 49 -3.12 -22.78 -15.80
CA ALA A 49 -4.42 -22.38 -15.27
C ALA A 49 -4.21 -21.46 -14.05
N TRP A 50 -5.27 -20.81 -13.60
CA TRP A 50 -5.35 -20.32 -12.22
C TRP A 50 -5.45 -21.51 -11.26
#